data_AF-A0A2E1HCN3-F1
#
_entry.id   AF-A0A2E1HCN3-F1
#
_cell.length_a   1.000
_cell.length_b   1.000
_cell.length_c   1.000
_cell.angle_alpha   90.00
_cell.angle_beta   90.00
_cell.angle_gamma   90.00
#
_symmetry.space_group_name_H-M   'P 1'
#
loop_
_entity.id
_entity.type
_entity.pdbx_description
1 polymer ?
#
loop_
_entity_poly.entity_id
_entity_poly.type
_entity_poly.pdbx_seq_one_letter_code
_entity_poly.pdbx_strand_id
1 'polypeptide(L)'
;MTTGEFLTACTSFARRHPAAVLEMAAPELAVDPRASARHVRTTVLQARKRMITTAKFTLRTAAIASEGAADPDLFTTPERLTA
;
A
#
# COMPACT_ATOMS: atom_id res chain seq x y z
N MET A 1 -17.43 -7.77 -13.77
CA MET A 1 -16.30 -7.51 -12.87
C MET A 1 -15.86 -8.82 -12.23
N THR A 2 -14.62 -9.24 -12.45
CA THR A 2 -14.05 -10.48 -11.87
C THR A 2 -13.43 -10.21 -10.49
N THR A 3 -13.18 -11.27 -9.72
CA THR A 3 -12.44 -11.18 -8.45
C THR A 3 -11.06 -10.55 -8.62
N GLY A 4 -10.37 -10.87 -9.73
CA GLY A 4 -9.05 -10.30 -10.04
C GLY A 4 -9.10 -8.81 -10.35
N GLU A 5 -10.11 -8.36 -11.10
CA GLU A 5 -10.34 -6.94 -11.40
C GLU A 5 -10.64 -6.16 -10.12
N PHE A 6 -11.47 -6.71 -9.23
CA PHE A 6 -11.77 -6.10 -7.93
C PHE A 6 -10.51 -5.92 -7.08
N LEU A 7 -9.68 -6.96 -6.94
CA LEU A 7 -8.43 -6.89 -6.17
C LEU A 7 -7.44 -5.87 -6.76
N THR A 8 -7.40 -5.77 -8.09
CA THR A 8 -6.57 -4.79 -8.80
C THR A 8 -7.06 -3.37 -8.53
N ALA A 9 -8.37 -3.12 -8.63
CA ALA A 9 -8.97 -1.82 -8.32
C ALA A 9 -8.70 -1.39 -6.86
N CYS A 10 -8.86 -2.29 -5.90
CA CYS A 10 -8.52 -2.07 -4.50
C CYS A 10 -7.05 -1.67 -4.30
N THR A 11 -6.14 -2.37 -4.99
CA THR A 11 -4.70 -2.06 -4.93
C THR A 11 -4.40 -0.69 -5.51
N SER A 12 -4.99 -0.34 -6.66
CA SER A 12 -4.82 0.96 -7.30
C SER A 12 -5.42 2.11 -6.48
N PHE A 13 -6.51 1.87 -5.76
CA PHE A 13 -7.07 2.83 -4.80
C PHE A 13 -6.11 3.04 -3.62
N ALA A 14 -5.58 1.97 -3.04
CA ALA A 14 -4.66 2.04 -1.91
C ALA A 14 -3.35 2.80 -2.21
N ARG A 15 -2.85 2.74 -3.45
CA ARG A 15 -1.69 3.55 -3.86
C ARG A 15 -2.01 5.04 -3.95
N ARG A 16 -3.21 5.38 -4.43
CA ARG A 16 -3.60 6.79 -4.64
C ARG A 16 -4.04 7.49 -3.35
N HIS A 17 -4.64 6.74 -2.44
CA HIS A 17 -5.21 7.28 -1.20
C HIS A 17 -4.77 6.49 0.04
N PRO A 18 -3.46 6.37 0.30
CA PRO A 18 -2.96 5.46 1.33
C PRO A 18 -3.39 5.84 2.75
N ALA A 19 -3.48 7.13 3.08
CA ALA A 19 -3.94 7.59 4.40
C ALA A 19 -5.42 7.19 4.65
N ALA A 20 -6.29 7.46 3.68
CA ALA A 20 -7.71 7.11 3.76
C ALA A 20 -7.91 5.59 3.96
N VAL A 21 -7.08 4.75 3.33
CA VAL A 21 -7.14 3.29 3.51
C VAL A 21 -6.81 2.85 4.94
N LEU A 22 -5.92 3.55 5.64
CA LEU A 22 -5.55 3.23 7.01
C LEU A 22 -6.59 3.71 8.04
N GLU A 23 -7.30 4.79 7.72
CA GLU A 23 -8.38 5.34 8.54
C GLU A 23 -9.73 4.65 8.31
N MET A 24 -9.89 3.98 7.16
CA MET A 24 -11.09 3.22 6.84
C MET A 24 -11.37 2.13 7.87
N ALA A 25 -12.53 2.25 8.52
CA ALA A 25 -13.07 1.20 9.37
C ALA A 25 -13.20 -0.13 8.61
N ALA A 26 -13.22 -1.23 9.35
CA ALA A 26 -13.49 -2.54 8.75
C ALA A 26 -14.84 -2.50 8.05
N PRO A 27 -14.94 -2.87 6.76
CA PRO A 27 -16.24 -2.98 6.12
C PRO A 27 -17.04 -4.04 6.88
N GLU A 28 -18.17 -3.62 7.45
CA GLU A 28 -19.16 -4.54 8.00
C GLU A 28 -19.79 -5.28 6.82
N LEU A 29 -19.23 -6.43 6.48
CA LEU A 29 -19.85 -7.36 5.57
C LEU A 29 -21.15 -7.83 6.21
N ALA A 30 -22.28 -7.31 5.73
CA ALA A 30 -23.62 -7.86 5.97
C ALA A 30 -23.78 -9.22 5.25
N VAL A 31 -22.81 -10.11 5.43
CA VAL A 31 -22.84 -11.47 4.93
C VAL A 31 -23.19 -12.32 6.14
N ASP A 32 -24.39 -12.90 6.14
CA ASP A 32 -24.87 -13.79 7.19
C ASP A 32 -23.82 -14.88 7.48
N PRO A 33 -23.34 -15.05 8.74
CA PRO A 33 -22.41 -16.10 9.15
C PRO A 33 -22.72 -17.48 8.56
N ARG A 34 -24.01 -17.79 8.38
CA ARG A 34 -24.54 -19.07 7.88
C ARG A 34 -24.65 -19.17 6.37
N ALA A 35 -24.54 -18.07 5.64
CA ALA A 35 -24.57 -18.08 4.18
C ALA A 35 -23.29 -18.69 3.58
N SER A 36 -23.43 -19.47 2.50
CA SER A 36 -22.35 -20.17 1.80
C SER A 36 -21.31 -19.27 1.10
N ALA A 37 -21.39 -17.95 1.30
CA ALA A 37 -20.56 -16.93 0.68
C ALA A 37 -19.13 -16.86 1.27
N ARG A 38 -18.51 -18.01 1.58
CA ARG A 38 -17.13 -18.13 2.04
C ARG A 38 -16.16 -17.46 1.08
N HIS A 39 -16.40 -17.58 -0.23
CA HIS A 39 -15.61 -16.91 -1.25
C HIS A 39 -15.65 -15.38 -1.12
N VAL A 40 -16.84 -14.79 -0.86
CA VAL A 40 -17.00 -13.34 -0.69
C VAL A 40 -16.22 -12.84 0.53
N ARG A 41 -16.37 -13.51 1.68
CA ARG A 41 -15.60 -13.17 2.89
C ARG A 41 -14.09 -13.25 2.65
N THR A 42 -13.64 -14.35 2.04
CA THR A 42 -12.21 -14.58 1.80
C THR A 42 -11.63 -13.53 0.86
N THR A 43 -12.34 -13.22 -0.22
CA THR A 43 -11.95 -12.18 -1.18
C THR A 43 -11.88 -10.80 -0.53
N VAL A 44 -12.87 -10.41 0.28
CA VAL A 44 -12.85 -9.08 0.92
C VAL A 44 -11.76 -8.97 1.98
N LEU A 45 -11.53 -10.03 2.78
CA LEU A 45 -10.40 -10.07 3.71
C LEU A 45 -9.06 -9.97 2.98
N GLN A 46 -8.90 -10.69 1.87
CA GLN A 46 -7.69 -10.64 1.05
C GLN A 46 -7.49 -9.26 0.41
N ALA A 47 -8.56 -8.66 -0.11
CA ALA A 47 -8.54 -7.30 -0.66
C ALA A 47 -8.06 -6.30 0.40
N ARG A 48 -8.64 -6.35 1.60
CA ARG A 48 -8.26 -5.46 2.70
C ARG A 48 -6.81 -5.62 3.11
N LYS A 49 -6.34 -6.87 3.29
CA LYS A 49 -4.94 -7.14 3.63
C LYS A 49 -3.99 -6.54 2.58
N ARG A 50 -4.30 -6.72 1.29
CA ARG A 50 -3.53 -6.12 0.19
C ARG A 50 -3.55 -4.60 0.25
N MET A 51 -4.73 -3.99 0.42
CA MET A 51 -4.87 -2.53 0.51
C MET A 51 -4.03 -1.94 1.64
N ILE A 52 -4.09 -2.50 2.85
CA ILE A 52 -3.32 -2.02 4.00
C ILE A 52 -1.82 -2.15 3.74
N THR A 53 -1.36 -3.30 3.22
CA THR A 53 0.05 -3.50 2.90
C THR A 53 0.53 -2.50 1.84
N THR A 54 -0.25 -2.30 0.77
CA THR A 54 0.07 -1.35 -0.29
C THR A 54 0.10 0.08 0.24
N ALA A 55 -0.88 0.49 1.04
CA ALA A 55 -0.93 1.83 1.62
C ALA A 55 0.29 2.13 2.50
N LYS A 56 0.65 1.20 3.40
CA LYS A 56 1.85 1.32 4.25
C LYS A 56 3.13 1.41 3.42
N PHE A 57 3.24 0.57 2.39
CA PHE A 57 4.40 0.59 1.49
C PHE A 57 4.50 1.92 0.76
N THR A 58 3.40 2.41 0.19
CA THR A 58 3.36 3.70 -0.52
C THR A 58 3.76 4.86 0.38
N LEU A 59 3.26 4.94 1.62
CA LEU A 59 3.67 5.99 2.56
C LEU A 59 5.15 5.90 2.92
N ARG A 60 5.68 4.69 3.14
CA ARG A 60 7.11 4.49 3.42
C ARG A 60 7.98 4.93 2.24
N THR A 61 7.61 4.56 1.02
CA THR A 61 8.34 4.97 -0.18
C THR A 61 8.28 6.48 -0.38
N ALA A 62 7.11 7.11 -0.16
CA ALA A 62 6.96 8.56 -0.24
C ALA A 62 7.80 9.28 0.83
N ALA A 63 7.85 8.76 2.05
CA ALA A 63 8.70 9.29 3.11
C ALA A 63 10.19 9.20 2.74
N ILE A 64 10.65 8.04 2.25
CA ILE A 64 12.03 7.86 1.78
C ILE A 64 12.36 8.82 0.62
N ALA A 65 11.44 8.99 -0.34
CA ALA A 65 11.64 9.91 -1.46
C ALA A 65 11.67 11.38 -1.00
N SER A 66 10.89 11.73 0.04
CA SER A 66 10.88 13.07 0.62
C SER A 66 12.13 13.35 1.46
N GLU A 67 12.65 12.35 2.17
CA GLU A 67 13.90 12.45 2.97
C GLU A 67 15.15 12.37 2.08
N GLY A 68 15.06 11.66 0.94
CA GLY A 68 16.13 11.51 -0.06
C GLY A 68 16.24 12.65 -1.09
N ALA A 69 15.49 13.75 -0.92
CA ALA A 69 15.71 15.00 -1.66
C ALA A 69 16.80 15.89 -1.03
N ALA A 70 17.44 15.42 0.06
CA ALA A 70 18.76 15.86 0.45
C ALA A 70 19.78 14.92 -0.23
N ASP A 71 20.34 15.40 -1.33
CA ASP A 71 21.40 14.83 -2.16
C ASP A 71 22.16 13.64 -1.53
N PRO A 72 22.01 12.40 -2.02
CA PRO A 72 23.01 11.39 -1.77
C PRO A 72 24.15 11.63 -2.76
N ASP A 73 25.01 12.60 -2.47
CA ASP A 73 26.31 12.61 -3.12
C ASP A 73 27.16 11.48 -2.53
N LEU A 74 26.85 10.27 -2.99
CA LEU A 74 27.56 9.03 -2.71
C LEU A 74 28.86 8.92 -3.53
N PHE A 75 29.20 9.95 -4.32
CA PHE A 75 30.32 9.95 -5.25
C PHE A 75 31.16 11.23 -5.27
N THR A 76 31.05 12.15 -4.30
CA THR A 76 32.09 13.18 -4.09
C THR A 76 33.36 12.50 -3.57
N THR A 77 34.14 12.04 -4.53
CA THR A 77 35.57 11.76 -4.43
C THR A 77 36.27 12.88 -3.68
N PRO A 78 37.06 12.59 -2.63
CA PRO A 78 38.13 13.50 -2.24
C PRO A 78 39.24 13.39 -3.28
N GLU A 79 39.15 14.20 -4.34
CA GLU A 79 40.34 14.59 -5.08
C GLU A 79 41.27 15.39 -4.16
N ARG A 80 42.52 14.93 -4.06
CA ARG A 80 43.73 15.68 -3.70
C ARG A 80 43.74 16.46 -2.37
N LEU A 81 44.43 15.87 -1.39
CA LEU A 81 45.39 16.64 -0.59
C LEU A 81 46.80 16.14 -0.93
N THR A 82 47.39 16.81 -1.91
CA THR A 82 48.84 16.96 -2.00
C THR A 82 49.29 17.92 -0.90
N ALA A 83 50.11 17.44 0.04
CA ALA A 83 51.15 18.19 0.72
C ALA A 83 52.14 17.19 1.33
#